data_AF-A0A6J7TVZ2-F1
#
_entry.id   AF-A0A6J7TVZ2-F1
#
_cell.length_a   1.000
_cell.length_b   1.000
_cell.length_c   1.000
_cell.angle_alpha   90.00
_cell.angle_beta   90.00
_cell.angle_gamma   90.00
#
_symmetry.space_group_name_H-M   'P 1'
#
loop_
_entity.id
_entity.type
_entity.pdbx_description
1 polymer ?
#
loop_
_entity_poly.entity_id
_entity_poly.type
_entity_poly.pdbx_seq_one_letter_code
_entity_poly.pdbx_strand_id
1 'polypeptide(L)'
;MTIKREARRVAKPVVLIAEELSPATLEALGPDFHVVNCDGADRGQLLAALAKGVDAVLIRSATKMDSEAIGAAKGLKVIARAGVGLDNVDIPAATAAGVMVVNAPTSNIVSAAELAISLLLASARFISPANAALRNGKWARSKFTGAELFEKTLGIVGFGRIGQLVASRMQAFGMNVVAYDPYLQPARAAQLGVKLVDLDELLKTSDFITIHLPKTKETANLIGVEALKKVKPAVRIVNAARGGVLDEAALFDAITEGRVAGAGLDVYVTEPCTDSPLFALDQVVATPHLGASTDEAQERAGIAVAVSVRKALAGELVPDAVNVKGGIIHEDIRPSLPLVEKMSEIATELLGELPVNIDVTVKGEIAAHDGSILGISALKGALLAVGAEEVTYVNAPGLATERGMVSAVTNTAECHEYRSMITLRATTATGKAMSIEGTLMGIKQTQKIVGIDSFRLDLPPTDNILFIRYVDRPGIIGIVGQTLGAAKVNIAAMQVARSEAGGTALMALTVDSHVSEDIVARVKKDTDAEFVRSVFLVD
;
A
#
# COMPACT_ATOMS: atom_id res chain seq x y z
N MET A 1 29.89 6.15 40.22
CA MET A 1 29.08 4.93 40.10
C MET A 1 28.13 5.14 38.94
N THR A 2 28.51 4.71 37.74
CA THR A 2 27.76 4.96 36.51
C THR A 2 26.67 3.89 36.41
N ILE A 3 25.43 4.26 36.70
CA ILE A 3 24.28 3.36 36.55
C ILE A 3 24.06 3.18 35.05
N LYS A 4 24.53 2.05 34.50
CA LYS A 4 24.10 1.55 33.19
C LYS A 4 22.59 1.32 33.28
N ARG A 5 21.79 2.14 32.58
CA ARG A 5 20.41 1.79 32.26
C ARG A 5 20.44 0.53 31.42
N GLU A 6 20.06 -0.61 32.00
CA GLU A 6 19.72 -1.79 31.22
C GLU A 6 18.56 -1.41 30.29
N ALA A 7 18.81 -1.44 28.98
CA ALA A 7 17.77 -1.34 27.99
C ALA A 7 16.81 -2.52 28.21
N ARG A 8 15.55 -2.21 28.56
CA ARG A 8 14.44 -3.16 28.55
C ARG A 8 14.51 -3.90 27.21
N ARG A 9 14.85 -5.20 27.21
CA ARG A 9 14.79 -6.05 26.02
C ARG A 9 13.32 -6.14 25.62
N VAL A 10 12.90 -5.28 24.69
CA VAL A 10 11.65 -5.47 23.95
C VAL A 10 11.81 -6.81 23.22
N ALA A 11 10.83 -7.71 23.36
CA ALA A 11 10.86 -8.99 22.66
C ALA A 11 11.00 -8.72 21.15
N LYS A 12 11.88 -9.48 20.47
CA LYS A 12 12.07 -9.33 19.03
C LYS A 12 10.76 -9.61 18.30
N PRO A 13 10.35 -8.79 17.32
CA PRO A 13 9.16 -9.08 16.52
C PRO A 13 9.29 -10.43 15.83
N VAL A 14 8.18 -11.16 15.73
CA VAL A 14 8.15 -12.53 15.17
C VAL A 14 7.80 -12.46 13.68
N VAL A 15 8.65 -13.05 12.85
CA VAL A 15 8.48 -13.08 11.39
C VAL A 15 8.28 -14.53 10.96
N LEU A 16 7.09 -14.85 10.45
CA LEU A 16 6.75 -16.16 9.90
C LEU A 16 7.15 -16.25 8.43
N ILE A 17 7.95 -17.24 8.07
CA ILE A 17 8.24 -17.60 6.69
C ILE A 17 7.43 -18.87 6.37
N ALA A 18 6.40 -18.71 5.55
CA ALA A 18 5.45 -19.78 5.24
C ALA A 18 5.82 -20.57 3.97
N GLU A 19 6.81 -20.11 3.19
CA GLU A 19 7.29 -20.79 1.99
C GLU A 19 8.82 -20.70 1.92
N GLU A 20 9.43 -21.57 1.11
CA GLU A 20 10.87 -21.53 0.89
C GLU A 20 11.30 -20.21 0.22
N LEU A 21 12.18 -19.48 0.89
CA LEU A 21 12.77 -18.21 0.47
C LEU A 21 14.29 -18.34 0.41
N SER A 22 14.93 -17.51 -0.42
CA SER A 22 16.39 -17.52 -0.56
C SER A 22 17.08 -17.20 0.77
N PRO A 23 18.28 -17.75 1.04
CA PRO A 23 19.07 -17.37 2.22
C PRO A 23 19.33 -15.86 2.31
N ALA A 24 19.47 -15.17 1.16
CA ALA A 24 19.62 -13.71 1.10
C ALA A 24 18.43 -12.95 1.71
N THR A 25 17.24 -13.54 1.73
CA THR A 25 16.05 -12.98 2.40
C THR A 25 16.28 -12.86 3.90
N LEU A 26 16.82 -13.91 4.53
CA LEU A 26 17.12 -13.95 5.95
C LEU A 26 18.23 -12.95 6.31
N GLU A 27 19.25 -12.86 5.47
CA GLU A 27 20.33 -11.89 5.63
C GLU A 27 19.82 -10.45 5.54
N ALA A 28 18.96 -10.15 4.56
CA ALA A 28 18.34 -8.84 4.40
C ALA A 28 17.41 -8.46 5.55
N LEU A 29 16.70 -9.44 6.13
CA LEU A 29 15.86 -9.27 7.32
C LEU A 29 16.72 -8.92 8.56
N GLY A 30 17.90 -9.50 8.66
CA GLY A 30 18.87 -9.20 9.73
C GLY A 30 18.51 -9.84 11.08
N PRO A 31 19.35 -9.62 12.11
CA PRO A 31 19.28 -10.34 13.37
C PRO A 31 18.20 -9.83 14.33
N ASP A 32 17.48 -8.76 14.00
CA ASP A 32 16.58 -8.06 14.92
C ASP A 32 15.22 -8.75 15.10
N PHE A 33 14.95 -9.80 14.33
CA PHE A 33 13.68 -10.53 14.31
C PHE A 33 13.82 -11.95 14.84
N HIS A 34 12.73 -12.48 15.39
CA HIS A 34 12.61 -13.91 15.66
C HIS A 34 11.92 -14.59 14.47
N VAL A 35 12.71 -15.29 13.65
CA VAL A 35 12.17 -15.97 12.45
C VAL A 35 11.65 -17.35 12.84
N VAL A 36 10.43 -17.64 12.42
CA VAL A 36 9.79 -18.96 12.53
C VAL A 36 9.35 -19.43 11.14
N ASN A 37 9.31 -20.75 10.94
CA ASN A 37 8.95 -21.35 9.66
C ASN A 37 7.74 -22.26 9.83
N CYS A 38 6.91 -22.34 8.80
CA CYS A 38 5.89 -23.38 8.63
C CYS A 38 5.77 -23.77 7.17
N ASP A 39 5.09 -24.88 6.90
CA ASP A 39 4.56 -25.15 5.57
C ASP A 39 3.24 -24.37 5.40
N GLY A 40 3.26 -23.29 4.62
CA GLY A 40 2.10 -22.45 4.34
C GLY A 40 1.11 -23.04 3.34
N ALA A 41 1.52 -24.07 2.58
CA ALA A 41 0.60 -24.84 1.74
C ALA A 41 -0.27 -25.79 2.59
N ASP A 42 0.22 -26.21 3.76
CA ASP A 42 -0.58 -26.90 4.78
C ASP A 42 -1.41 -25.89 5.57
N ARG A 43 -2.71 -25.88 5.30
CA ARG A 43 -3.65 -24.96 5.94
C ARG A 43 -3.67 -25.08 7.47
N GLY A 44 -3.54 -26.29 8.01
CA GLY A 44 -3.55 -26.51 9.46
C GLY A 44 -2.30 -25.94 10.12
N GLN A 45 -1.14 -26.13 9.50
CA GLN A 45 0.12 -25.56 9.98
C GLN A 45 0.15 -24.03 9.90
N LEU A 46 -0.32 -23.46 8.78
CA LEU A 46 -0.41 -22.01 8.60
C LEU A 46 -1.26 -21.36 9.69
N LEU A 47 -2.50 -21.84 9.87
CA LEU A 47 -3.43 -21.27 10.86
C LEU A 47 -2.89 -21.42 12.29
N ALA A 48 -2.28 -22.57 12.61
CA ALA A 48 -1.67 -22.79 13.92
C ALA A 48 -0.45 -21.88 14.17
N ALA A 49 0.34 -21.57 13.15
CA ALA A 49 1.47 -20.66 13.25
C ALA A 49 1.01 -19.21 13.42
N LEU A 50 0.03 -18.76 12.63
CA LEU A 50 -0.55 -17.42 12.73
C LEU A 50 -1.23 -17.17 14.09
N ALA A 51 -1.96 -18.16 14.61
CA ALA A 51 -2.69 -18.07 15.88
C ALA A 51 -1.77 -18.02 17.12
N LYS A 52 -0.49 -18.41 17.01
CA LYS A 52 0.51 -18.28 18.08
C LYS A 52 0.96 -16.83 18.30
N GLY A 53 0.69 -15.95 17.34
CA GLY A 53 1.10 -14.55 17.36
C GLY A 53 2.34 -14.31 16.52
N VAL A 54 2.19 -13.53 15.46
CA VAL A 54 3.27 -13.15 14.54
C VAL A 54 3.10 -11.68 14.14
N ASP A 55 4.19 -10.95 13.99
CA ASP A 55 4.16 -9.53 13.58
C ASP A 55 4.15 -9.39 12.05
N ALA A 56 4.79 -10.32 11.34
CA ALA A 56 4.79 -10.36 9.88
C ALA A 56 4.76 -11.80 9.35
N VAL A 57 4.22 -11.97 8.15
CA VAL A 57 4.29 -13.23 7.39
C VAL A 57 4.86 -12.97 6.00
N LEU A 58 5.87 -13.75 5.60
CA LEU A 58 6.41 -13.79 4.25
C LEU A 58 5.88 -15.03 3.53
N ILE A 59 5.29 -14.81 2.36
CA ILE A 59 4.70 -15.84 1.51
C ILE A 59 5.22 -15.72 0.07
N ARG A 60 4.97 -16.74 -0.75
CA ARG A 60 5.15 -16.69 -2.21
C ARG A 60 3.83 -16.93 -2.92
N SER A 61 3.60 -18.09 -3.53
CA SER A 61 2.43 -18.38 -4.37
C SER A 61 1.61 -19.57 -3.90
N ALA A 62 2.20 -20.46 -3.09
CA ALA A 62 1.49 -21.63 -2.58
C ALA A 62 0.59 -21.29 -1.39
N THR A 63 1.02 -20.37 -0.52
CA THR A 63 0.26 -19.97 0.68
C THR A 63 -0.87 -19.03 0.30
N LYS A 64 -2.10 -19.32 0.76
CA LYS A 64 -3.24 -18.42 0.61
C LYS A 64 -3.49 -17.64 1.90
N MET A 65 -3.33 -16.32 1.85
CA MET A 65 -3.69 -15.38 2.92
C MET A 65 -5.06 -14.78 2.64
N ASP A 66 -6.09 -15.60 2.79
CA ASP A 66 -7.50 -15.22 2.71
C ASP A 66 -8.04 -14.71 4.07
N SER A 67 -9.32 -14.31 4.11
CA SER A 67 -9.96 -13.78 5.32
C SER A 67 -9.84 -14.70 6.55
N GLU A 68 -9.91 -16.03 6.40
CA GLU A 68 -9.74 -16.96 7.51
C GLU A 68 -8.30 -16.94 8.05
N ALA A 69 -7.27 -16.96 7.19
CA ALA A 69 -5.88 -16.88 7.65
C ALA A 69 -5.57 -15.54 8.32
N ILE A 70 -6.07 -14.45 7.74
CA ILE A 70 -5.89 -13.10 8.29
C ILE A 70 -6.58 -12.98 9.66
N GLY A 71 -7.82 -13.47 9.79
CA GLY A 71 -8.58 -13.42 11.05
C GLY A 71 -8.02 -14.36 12.14
N ALA A 72 -7.34 -15.44 11.76
CA ALA A 72 -6.66 -16.31 12.72
C ALA A 72 -5.37 -15.70 13.28
N ALA A 73 -4.78 -14.72 12.60
CA ALA A 73 -3.50 -14.14 12.97
C ALA A 73 -3.63 -13.18 14.15
N LYS A 74 -2.74 -13.33 15.15
CA LYS A 74 -2.69 -12.44 16.32
C LYS A 74 -1.52 -11.47 16.21
N GLY A 75 -1.80 -10.16 16.20
CA GLY A 75 -0.78 -9.11 16.16
C GLY A 75 -0.10 -8.92 14.80
N LEU A 76 -0.67 -9.48 13.74
CA LEU A 76 -0.12 -9.39 12.38
C LEU A 76 -0.18 -7.95 11.89
N LYS A 77 0.96 -7.40 11.47
CA LYS A 77 1.08 -6.04 10.95
C LYS A 77 1.36 -6.03 9.45
N VAL A 78 2.00 -7.07 8.92
CA VAL A 78 2.48 -7.10 7.52
C VAL A 78 2.35 -8.47 6.88
N ILE A 79 1.76 -8.52 5.70
CA ILE A 79 1.84 -9.66 4.76
C ILE A 79 2.78 -9.26 3.63
N ALA A 80 3.90 -9.96 3.49
CA ALA A 80 4.91 -9.70 2.50
C ALA A 80 4.93 -10.82 1.46
N ARG A 81 4.52 -10.52 0.24
CA ARG A 81 4.52 -11.49 -0.86
C ARG A 81 5.80 -11.34 -1.67
N ALA A 82 6.69 -12.34 -1.60
CA ALA A 82 7.91 -12.43 -2.41
C ALA A 82 7.56 -12.73 -3.88
N GLY A 83 7.17 -11.69 -4.61
CA GLY A 83 6.81 -11.72 -6.03
C GLY A 83 5.89 -10.54 -6.39
N VAL A 84 5.45 -10.47 -7.65
CA VAL A 84 4.65 -9.33 -8.16
C VAL A 84 3.13 -9.51 -7.98
N GLY A 85 2.57 -10.62 -8.44
CA GLY A 85 1.14 -10.92 -8.30
C GLY A 85 0.71 -11.05 -6.83
N LEU A 86 -0.57 -10.76 -6.55
CA LEU A 86 -1.16 -10.80 -5.21
C LEU A 86 -2.43 -11.64 -5.17
N ASP A 87 -2.60 -12.54 -6.15
CA ASP A 87 -3.83 -13.33 -6.34
C ASP A 87 -4.12 -14.28 -5.16
N ASN A 88 -3.10 -14.58 -4.36
CA ASN A 88 -3.17 -15.42 -3.16
C ASN A 88 -3.28 -14.61 -1.84
N VAL A 89 -3.53 -13.30 -1.90
CA VAL A 89 -3.74 -12.44 -0.74
C VAL A 89 -5.07 -11.68 -0.88
N ASP A 90 -5.95 -11.83 0.11
CA ASP A 90 -7.19 -11.07 0.19
C ASP A 90 -6.88 -9.64 0.69
N ILE A 91 -6.62 -8.74 -0.26
CA ILE A 91 -6.29 -7.34 0.04
C ILE A 91 -7.41 -6.63 0.80
N PRO A 92 -8.71 -6.76 0.43
CA PRO A 92 -9.80 -6.22 1.23
C PRO A 92 -9.79 -6.71 2.69
N ALA A 93 -9.66 -8.02 2.93
CA ALA A 93 -9.63 -8.56 4.28
C ALA A 93 -8.41 -8.08 5.07
N ALA A 94 -7.23 -8.03 4.45
CA ALA A 94 -6.01 -7.52 5.08
C ALA A 94 -6.16 -6.04 5.42
N THR A 95 -6.74 -5.26 4.51
CA THR A 95 -7.02 -3.84 4.72
C THR A 95 -7.99 -3.64 5.87
N ALA A 96 -9.09 -4.39 5.93
CA ALA A 96 -10.05 -4.29 7.03
C ALA A 96 -9.41 -4.61 8.40
N ALA A 97 -8.55 -5.63 8.44
CA ALA A 97 -7.79 -6.02 9.63
C ALA A 97 -6.61 -5.09 9.98
N GLY A 98 -6.40 -3.98 9.25
CA GLY A 98 -5.29 -3.05 9.48
C GLY A 98 -3.90 -3.63 9.12
N VAL A 99 -3.86 -4.72 8.36
CA VAL A 99 -2.64 -5.42 7.96
C VAL A 99 -2.10 -4.82 6.66
N MET A 100 -0.86 -4.34 6.68
CA MET A 100 -0.17 -3.84 5.49
C MET A 100 0.16 -5.01 4.55
N VAL A 101 -0.12 -4.86 3.26
CA VAL A 101 0.30 -5.82 2.24
C VAL A 101 1.40 -5.21 1.38
N VAL A 102 2.52 -5.91 1.24
CA VAL A 102 3.66 -5.49 0.42
C VAL A 102 4.02 -6.58 -0.59
N ASN A 103 4.52 -6.19 -1.75
CA ASN A 103 5.01 -7.10 -2.78
C ASN A 103 6.39 -6.69 -3.29
N ALA A 104 6.91 -7.38 -4.32
CA ALA A 104 8.20 -7.09 -4.93
C ALA A 104 8.05 -6.75 -6.43
N PRO A 105 7.56 -5.54 -6.78
CA PRO A 105 6.98 -5.22 -8.10
C PRO A 105 8.00 -5.21 -9.25
N THR A 106 9.30 -5.13 -8.96
CA THR A 106 10.37 -5.10 -9.97
C THR A 106 11.23 -6.37 -9.98
N SER A 107 10.98 -7.32 -9.07
CA SER A 107 11.85 -8.49 -8.85
C SER A 107 11.98 -9.41 -10.07
N ASN A 108 10.92 -9.55 -10.85
CA ASN A 108 10.84 -10.51 -11.96
C ASN A 108 11.01 -9.90 -13.36
N ILE A 109 11.20 -8.58 -13.49
CA ILE A 109 11.06 -7.90 -14.79
C ILE A 109 12.05 -8.42 -15.85
N VAL A 110 13.24 -8.83 -15.42
CA VAL A 110 14.28 -9.38 -16.31
C VAL A 110 13.92 -10.81 -16.71
N SER A 111 13.70 -11.70 -15.73
CA SER A 111 13.35 -13.11 -15.97
C SER A 111 12.09 -13.26 -16.81
N ALA A 112 11.07 -12.42 -16.58
CA ALA A 112 9.83 -12.44 -17.35
C ALA A 112 10.04 -11.98 -18.80
N ALA A 113 10.90 -10.98 -19.02
CA ALA A 113 11.27 -10.55 -20.37
C ALA A 113 12.04 -11.64 -21.11
N GLU A 114 12.97 -12.32 -20.43
CA GLU A 114 13.75 -13.43 -20.98
C GLU A 114 12.87 -14.62 -21.34
N LEU A 115 11.89 -14.98 -20.50
CA LEU A 115 10.95 -16.05 -20.83
C LEU A 115 10.05 -15.68 -22.00
N ALA A 116 9.54 -14.45 -22.07
CA ALA A 116 8.73 -14.00 -23.20
C ALA A 116 9.50 -14.14 -24.53
N ILE A 117 10.78 -13.74 -24.55
CA ILE A 117 11.67 -13.91 -25.71
C ILE A 117 11.93 -15.39 -26.00
N SER A 118 12.13 -16.20 -24.95
CA SER A 118 12.35 -17.65 -25.08
C SER A 118 11.15 -18.34 -25.70
N LEU A 119 9.93 -18.01 -25.26
CA LEU A 119 8.67 -18.51 -25.83
C LEU A 119 8.48 -18.04 -27.28
N LEU A 120 8.84 -16.79 -27.58
CA LEU A 120 8.83 -16.26 -28.95
C LEU A 120 9.75 -17.09 -29.86
N LEU A 121 11.00 -17.29 -29.46
CA LEU A 121 11.99 -18.06 -30.21
C LEU A 121 11.58 -19.54 -30.33
N ALA A 122 11.07 -20.14 -29.25
CA ALA A 122 10.62 -21.52 -29.22
C ALA A 122 9.45 -21.75 -30.17
N SER A 123 8.48 -20.84 -30.20
CA SER A 123 7.35 -20.85 -31.14
C SER A 123 7.81 -20.59 -32.59
N ALA A 124 8.76 -19.69 -32.80
CA ALA A 124 9.31 -19.41 -34.13
C ALA A 124 10.01 -20.63 -34.76
N ARG A 125 10.64 -21.48 -33.94
CA ARG A 125 11.54 -22.55 -34.40
C ARG A 125 11.04 -23.97 -34.09
N PHE A 126 9.81 -24.12 -33.60
CA PHE A 126 9.23 -25.42 -33.24
C PHE A 126 10.10 -26.21 -32.25
N ILE A 127 10.74 -25.52 -31.29
CA ILE A 127 11.74 -26.14 -30.40
C ILE A 127 11.14 -27.30 -29.61
N SER A 128 9.97 -27.11 -29.01
CA SER A 128 9.30 -28.13 -28.18
C SER A 128 8.98 -29.42 -28.95
N PRO A 129 8.19 -29.41 -30.05
CA PRO A 129 7.89 -30.63 -30.79
C PRO A 129 9.10 -31.23 -31.50
N ALA A 130 10.08 -30.43 -31.93
CA ALA A 130 11.32 -30.95 -32.51
C ALA A 130 12.17 -31.70 -31.48
N ASN A 131 12.32 -31.16 -30.26
CA ASN A 131 12.96 -31.85 -29.15
C ASN A 131 12.21 -33.15 -28.78
N ALA A 132 10.89 -33.11 -28.69
CA ALA A 132 10.07 -34.28 -28.41
C ALA A 132 10.25 -35.39 -29.47
N ALA A 133 10.37 -35.02 -30.76
CA ALA A 133 10.65 -35.99 -31.81
C ALA A 133 12.00 -36.70 -31.60
N LEU A 134 13.06 -35.96 -31.27
CA LEU A 134 14.39 -36.53 -30.99
C LEU A 134 14.42 -37.42 -29.75
N ARG A 135 13.76 -37.00 -28.66
CA ARG A 135 13.62 -37.84 -27.45
C ARG A 135 12.90 -39.16 -27.74
N ASN A 136 12.02 -39.18 -28.74
CA ASN A 136 11.31 -40.36 -29.21
C ASN A 136 12.03 -41.09 -30.38
N GLY A 137 13.32 -40.78 -30.63
CA GLY A 137 14.12 -41.43 -31.66
C GLY A 137 13.73 -41.09 -33.11
N LYS A 138 12.95 -40.02 -33.34
CA LYS A 138 12.48 -39.61 -34.67
C LYS A 138 13.29 -38.43 -35.20
N TRP A 139 13.88 -38.60 -36.39
CA TRP A 139 14.58 -37.54 -37.12
C TRP A 139 13.64 -36.80 -38.10
N ALA A 140 12.80 -35.90 -37.56
CA ALA A 140 11.74 -35.22 -38.32
C ALA A 140 12.17 -33.88 -38.96
N ARG A 141 13.39 -33.80 -39.53
CA ARG A 141 13.96 -32.54 -40.06
C ARG A 141 13.06 -31.83 -41.08
N SER A 142 12.43 -32.57 -41.99
CA SER A 142 11.58 -32.01 -43.05
C SER A 142 10.19 -31.57 -42.57
N LYS A 143 9.78 -31.95 -41.35
CA LYS A 143 8.48 -31.57 -40.77
C LYS A 143 8.46 -30.11 -40.31
N PHE A 144 9.59 -29.59 -39.85
CA PHE A 144 9.65 -28.31 -39.14
C PHE A 144 10.33 -27.23 -39.98
N THR A 145 9.54 -26.27 -40.47
CA THR A 145 10.01 -25.06 -41.14
C THR A 145 9.71 -23.86 -40.27
N GLY A 146 10.74 -23.31 -39.60
CA GLY A 146 10.60 -22.17 -38.70
C GLY A 146 10.50 -20.82 -39.40
N ALA A 147 10.41 -19.75 -38.60
CA ALA A 147 10.46 -18.37 -39.04
C ALA A 147 11.75 -17.68 -38.55
N GLU A 148 12.37 -16.90 -39.42
CA GLU A 148 13.45 -15.97 -39.07
C GLU A 148 12.86 -14.69 -38.45
N LEU A 149 13.58 -14.04 -37.53
CA LEU A 149 13.12 -12.82 -36.85
C LEU A 149 13.66 -11.54 -37.50
N PHE A 150 14.84 -11.59 -38.12
CA PHE A 150 15.50 -10.42 -38.69
C PHE A 150 14.58 -9.66 -39.65
N GLU A 151 14.56 -8.34 -39.54
CA GLU A 151 13.72 -7.39 -40.31
C GLU A 151 12.20 -7.55 -40.15
N LYS A 152 11.71 -8.50 -39.34
CA LYS A 152 10.28 -8.65 -39.06
C LYS A 152 9.78 -7.66 -38.02
N THR A 153 8.47 -7.45 -38.01
CA THR A 153 7.82 -6.54 -37.07
C THR A 153 7.36 -7.27 -35.81
N LEU A 154 7.82 -6.82 -34.65
CA LEU A 154 7.31 -7.19 -33.34
C LEU A 154 6.33 -6.12 -32.84
N GLY A 155 5.09 -6.53 -32.61
CA GLY A 155 4.09 -5.74 -31.90
C GLY A 155 4.09 -6.04 -30.40
N ILE A 156 4.24 -5.01 -29.59
CA ILE A 156 4.21 -5.12 -28.12
C ILE A 156 2.90 -4.53 -27.61
N VAL A 157 2.04 -5.36 -27.04
CA VAL A 157 0.75 -4.94 -26.45
C VAL A 157 0.98 -4.73 -24.95
N GLY A 158 1.05 -3.45 -24.54
CA GLY A 158 1.46 -3.01 -23.20
C GLY A 158 2.96 -2.69 -23.14
N PHE A 159 3.32 -1.41 -22.98
CA PHE A 159 4.70 -0.93 -23.05
C PHE A 159 5.26 -0.49 -21.68
N GLY A 160 4.93 -1.29 -20.66
CA GLY A 160 5.52 -1.17 -19.32
C GLY A 160 6.97 -1.66 -19.24
N ARG A 161 7.48 -1.85 -18.01
CA ARG A 161 8.89 -2.22 -17.76
C ARG A 161 9.34 -3.48 -18.51
N ILE A 162 8.52 -4.55 -18.49
CA ILE A 162 8.83 -5.81 -19.17
C ILE A 162 8.80 -5.62 -20.69
N GLY A 163 7.76 -4.98 -21.23
CA GLY A 163 7.65 -4.70 -22.67
C GLY A 163 8.83 -3.88 -23.20
N GLN A 164 9.33 -2.91 -22.43
CA GLN A 164 10.53 -2.14 -22.78
C GLN A 164 11.80 -3.00 -22.80
N LEU A 165 11.97 -3.92 -21.84
CA LEU A 165 13.10 -4.85 -21.81
C LEU A 165 13.06 -5.83 -22.99
N VAL A 166 11.86 -6.29 -23.36
CA VAL A 166 11.66 -7.12 -24.56
C VAL A 166 11.99 -6.32 -25.81
N ALA A 167 11.48 -5.09 -25.96
CA ALA A 167 11.76 -4.23 -27.10
C ALA A 167 13.26 -4.05 -27.35
N SER A 168 14.00 -3.65 -26.32
CA SER A 168 15.45 -3.42 -26.40
C SER A 168 16.21 -4.67 -26.84
N ARG A 169 15.81 -5.85 -26.34
CA ARG A 169 16.45 -7.13 -26.71
C ARG A 169 16.09 -7.54 -28.14
N MET A 170 14.84 -7.38 -28.55
CA MET A 170 14.38 -7.80 -29.88
C MET A 170 14.86 -6.86 -30.99
N GLN A 171 15.10 -5.58 -30.69
CA GLN A 171 15.83 -4.68 -31.60
C GLN A 171 17.25 -5.18 -31.90
N ALA A 172 17.92 -5.81 -30.92
CA ALA A 172 19.24 -6.42 -31.15
C ALA A 172 19.20 -7.68 -32.05
N PHE A 173 18.02 -8.32 -32.20
CA PHE A 173 17.76 -9.34 -33.22
C PHE A 173 17.46 -8.74 -34.61
N GLY A 174 17.50 -7.41 -34.74
CA GLY A 174 17.20 -6.69 -35.98
C GLY A 174 15.70 -6.62 -36.30
N MET A 175 14.83 -6.79 -35.30
CA MET A 175 13.39 -6.62 -35.49
C MET A 175 12.98 -5.14 -35.50
N ASN A 176 11.97 -4.82 -36.29
CA ASN A 176 11.24 -3.56 -36.21
C ASN A 176 10.25 -3.65 -35.04
N VAL A 177 10.26 -2.70 -34.11
CA VAL A 177 9.38 -2.75 -32.92
C VAL A 177 8.34 -1.65 -32.94
N VAL A 178 7.07 -2.04 -32.83
CA VAL A 178 5.93 -1.15 -32.61
C VAL A 178 5.23 -1.53 -31.31
N ALA A 179 4.58 -0.58 -30.65
CA ALA A 179 3.90 -0.84 -29.39
C ALA A 179 2.55 -0.14 -29.30
N TYR A 180 1.63 -0.78 -28.58
CA TYR A 180 0.35 -0.21 -28.18
C TYR A 180 0.33 -0.05 -26.66
N ASP A 181 0.20 1.19 -26.19
CA ASP A 181 -0.04 1.52 -24.79
C ASP A 181 -0.75 2.88 -24.71
N PRO A 182 -2.06 2.94 -24.41
CA PRO A 182 -2.82 4.18 -24.42
C PRO A 182 -2.45 5.12 -23.27
N TYR A 183 -1.70 4.64 -22.27
CA TYR A 183 -1.32 5.41 -21.08
C TYR A 183 0.10 5.98 -21.18
N LEU A 184 0.86 5.65 -22.23
CA LEU A 184 2.22 6.10 -22.39
C LEU A 184 2.33 7.29 -23.35
N GLN A 185 3.12 8.30 -22.96
CA GLN A 185 3.41 9.42 -23.85
C GLN A 185 4.33 9.00 -25.02
N PRO A 186 4.02 9.39 -26.28
CA PRO A 186 4.80 9.02 -27.46
C PRO A 186 6.30 9.32 -27.38
N ALA A 187 6.68 10.43 -26.72
CA ALA A 187 8.07 10.81 -26.56
C ALA A 187 8.90 9.75 -25.81
N ARG A 188 8.29 9.02 -24.86
CA ARG A 188 9.00 8.01 -24.07
C ARG A 188 9.33 6.75 -24.88
N ALA A 189 8.42 6.34 -25.77
CA ALA A 189 8.67 5.22 -26.67
C ALA A 189 9.68 5.58 -27.77
N ALA A 190 9.62 6.81 -28.29
CA ALA A 190 10.55 7.30 -29.30
C ALA A 190 12.01 7.30 -28.80
N GLN A 191 12.26 7.60 -27.52
CA GLN A 191 13.58 7.49 -26.89
C GLN A 191 14.16 6.07 -26.92
N LEU A 192 13.30 5.05 -26.98
CA LEU A 192 13.68 3.64 -27.07
C LEU A 192 13.64 3.12 -28.51
N GLY A 193 13.49 4.00 -29.50
CA GLY A 193 13.40 3.60 -30.91
C GLY A 193 12.13 2.79 -31.24
N VAL A 194 11.05 2.98 -30.47
CA VAL A 194 9.77 2.29 -30.66
C VAL A 194 8.68 3.27 -31.07
N LYS A 195 7.93 2.92 -32.12
CA LYS A 195 6.76 3.69 -32.56
C LYS A 195 5.53 3.25 -31.76
N LEU A 196 4.87 4.20 -31.08
CA LEU A 196 3.51 3.95 -30.57
C LEU A 196 2.50 3.99 -31.72
N VAL A 197 1.64 2.99 -31.77
CA VAL A 197 0.57 2.83 -32.75
C VAL A 197 -0.72 2.45 -32.02
N ASP A 198 -1.86 2.58 -32.69
CA ASP A 198 -3.09 2.01 -32.14
C ASP A 198 -3.09 0.47 -32.23
N LEU A 199 -4.01 -0.17 -31.52
CA LEU A 199 -4.08 -1.64 -31.48
C LEU A 199 -4.39 -2.23 -32.86
N ASP A 200 -5.18 -1.54 -33.69
CA ASP A 200 -5.60 -2.03 -34.99
C ASP A 200 -4.43 -2.05 -36.00
N GLU A 201 -3.63 -0.98 -36.03
CA GLU A 201 -2.37 -0.88 -36.77
C GLU A 201 -1.37 -1.95 -36.29
N LEU A 202 -1.23 -2.14 -34.97
CA LEU A 202 -0.34 -3.16 -34.40
C LEU A 202 -0.72 -4.56 -34.91
N LEU A 203 -2.00 -4.94 -34.80
CA LEU A 203 -2.48 -6.26 -35.22
C LEU A 203 -2.21 -6.52 -36.70
N LYS A 204 -2.47 -5.53 -37.56
CA LYS A 204 -2.31 -5.65 -39.02
C LYS A 204 -0.85 -5.71 -39.48
N THR A 205 0.06 -5.10 -38.73
CA THR A 205 1.47 -4.92 -39.15
C THR A 205 2.44 -5.91 -38.52
N SER A 206 2.07 -6.55 -37.42
CA SER A 206 2.95 -7.42 -36.63
C SER A 206 3.10 -8.82 -37.22
N ASP A 207 4.33 -9.30 -37.32
CA ASP A 207 4.66 -10.71 -37.62
C ASP A 207 4.80 -11.53 -36.33
N PHE A 208 5.10 -10.86 -35.21
CA PHE A 208 5.09 -11.40 -33.87
C PHE A 208 4.37 -10.43 -32.94
N ILE A 209 3.59 -10.95 -32.01
CA ILE A 209 2.93 -10.14 -30.97
C ILE A 209 3.33 -10.69 -29.60
N THR A 210 3.69 -9.81 -28.68
CA THR A 210 3.92 -10.16 -27.27
C THR A 210 3.07 -9.28 -26.36
N ILE A 211 2.41 -9.90 -25.39
CA ILE A 211 1.46 -9.25 -24.49
C ILE A 211 2.12 -9.03 -23.13
N HIS A 212 2.08 -7.79 -22.62
CA HIS A 212 2.63 -7.36 -21.33
C HIS A 212 1.66 -6.45 -20.56
N LEU A 213 0.36 -6.72 -20.69
CA LEU A 213 -0.69 -6.02 -19.95
C LEU A 213 -1.02 -6.71 -18.62
N PRO A 214 -1.39 -5.95 -17.58
CA PRO A 214 -2.12 -6.51 -16.45
C PRO A 214 -3.50 -6.98 -16.90
N LYS A 215 -4.13 -7.87 -16.12
CA LYS A 215 -5.53 -8.26 -16.31
C LYS A 215 -6.43 -7.28 -15.54
N THR A 216 -7.25 -6.54 -16.25
CA THR A 216 -8.28 -5.63 -15.72
C THR A 216 -9.60 -5.91 -16.43
N LYS A 217 -10.67 -5.18 -16.08
CA LYS A 217 -11.94 -5.29 -16.81
C LYS A 217 -11.79 -4.84 -18.26
N GLU A 218 -10.92 -3.88 -18.52
CA GLU A 218 -10.66 -3.27 -19.83
C GLU A 218 -9.73 -4.13 -20.70
N THR A 219 -8.83 -4.91 -20.10
CA THR A 219 -7.86 -5.74 -20.84
C THR A 219 -8.27 -7.22 -20.95
N ALA A 220 -9.34 -7.63 -20.26
CA ALA A 220 -9.87 -8.98 -20.36
C ALA A 220 -10.32 -9.29 -21.80
N ASN A 221 -9.78 -10.37 -22.37
CA ASN A 221 -10.01 -10.79 -23.76
C ASN A 221 -9.79 -9.69 -24.80
N LEU A 222 -8.87 -8.75 -24.53
CA LEU A 222 -8.50 -7.69 -25.47
C LEU A 222 -8.04 -8.29 -26.81
N ILE A 223 -7.30 -9.39 -26.77
CA ILE A 223 -6.95 -10.19 -27.95
C ILE A 223 -7.94 -11.37 -28.04
N GLY A 224 -9.17 -11.05 -28.45
CA GLY A 224 -10.25 -12.02 -28.69
C GLY A 224 -10.47 -12.34 -30.17
N VAL A 225 -11.63 -12.92 -30.50
CA VAL A 225 -12.01 -13.31 -31.88
C VAL A 225 -11.83 -12.17 -32.89
N GLU A 226 -12.34 -10.97 -32.60
CA GLU A 226 -12.29 -9.84 -33.53
C GLU A 226 -10.87 -9.29 -33.73
N ALA A 227 -10.02 -9.34 -32.70
CA ALA A 227 -8.61 -8.97 -32.82
C ALA A 227 -7.85 -9.98 -33.69
N LEU A 228 -8.08 -11.28 -33.45
CA LEU A 228 -7.46 -12.39 -34.19
C LEU A 228 -7.92 -12.52 -35.64
N LYS A 229 -8.98 -11.81 -36.07
CA LYS A 229 -9.35 -11.71 -37.50
C LYS A 229 -8.49 -10.70 -38.26
N LYS A 230 -7.82 -9.78 -37.57
CA LYS A 230 -7.08 -8.66 -38.16
C LYS A 230 -5.59 -8.93 -38.31
N VAL A 231 -5.08 -9.96 -37.65
CA VAL A 231 -3.68 -10.31 -37.67
C VAL A 231 -3.25 -10.89 -39.01
N LYS A 232 -1.94 -10.83 -39.28
CA LYS A 232 -1.35 -11.55 -40.42
C LYS A 232 -1.46 -13.07 -40.19
N PRO A 233 -1.74 -13.88 -41.24
CA PRO A 233 -1.75 -15.34 -41.12
C PRO A 233 -0.44 -15.94 -40.55
N ALA A 234 0.69 -15.29 -40.80
CA ALA A 234 2.00 -15.72 -40.33
C ALA A 234 2.31 -15.33 -38.86
N VAL A 235 1.38 -14.64 -38.17
CA VAL A 235 1.63 -14.08 -36.84
C VAL A 235 1.88 -15.19 -35.82
N ARG A 236 2.79 -14.94 -34.88
CA ARG A 236 2.91 -15.73 -33.65
C ARG A 236 2.67 -14.87 -32.44
N ILE A 237 1.89 -15.37 -31.48
CA ILE A 237 1.43 -14.59 -30.33
C ILE A 237 2.02 -15.17 -29.04
N VAL A 238 2.64 -14.32 -28.23
CA VAL A 238 3.21 -14.68 -26.94
C VAL A 238 2.44 -14.03 -25.81
N ASN A 239 2.03 -14.81 -24.82
CA ASN A 239 1.48 -14.32 -23.57
C ASN A 239 2.23 -14.94 -22.39
N ALA A 240 3.13 -14.15 -21.81
CA ALA A 240 3.82 -14.45 -20.56
C ALA A 240 3.51 -13.43 -19.46
N ALA A 241 2.33 -12.78 -19.55
CA ALA A 241 1.94 -11.69 -18.66
C ALA A 241 0.82 -12.10 -17.70
N ARG A 242 -0.41 -12.20 -18.22
CA ARG A 242 -1.58 -12.65 -17.45
C ARG A 242 -2.55 -13.46 -18.31
N GLY A 243 -3.08 -14.54 -17.74
CA GLY A 243 -4.11 -15.35 -18.38
C GLY A 243 -5.45 -14.61 -18.53
N GLY A 244 -6.12 -14.80 -19.67
CA GLY A 244 -7.38 -14.13 -19.99
C GLY A 244 -7.27 -12.71 -20.55
N VAL A 245 -6.06 -12.25 -20.89
CA VAL A 245 -5.89 -11.08 -21.80
C VAL A 245 -6.00 -11.52 -23.27
N LEU A 246 -5.48 -12.72 -23.55
CA LEU A 246 -5.65 -13.47 -24.79
C LEU A 246 -6.75 -14.51 -24.57
N ASP A 247 -7.75 -14.53 -25.43
CA ASP A 247 -8.82 -15.53 -25.41
C ASP A 247 -8.28 -16.86 -25.92
N GLU A 248 -8.16 -17.85 -25.01
CA GLU A 248 -7.55 -19.16 -25.30
C GLU A 248 -8.39 -19.98 -26.29
N ALA A 249 -9.71 -19.88 -26.24
CA ALA A 249 -10.59 -20.60 -27.16
C ALA A 249 -10.50 -19.98 -28.57
N ALA A 250 -10.56 -18.65 -28.66
CA ALA A 250 -10.40 -17.95 -29.93
C ALA A 250 -9.01 -18.18 -30.56
N LEU A 251 -7.96 -18.32 -29.73
CA LEU A 251 -6.62 -18.66 -30.18
C LEU A 251 -6.56 -20.07 -30.76
N PHE A 252 -7.18 -21.06 -30.10
CA PHE A 252 -7.23 -22.43 -30.59
C PHE A 252 -7.89 -22.50 -31.98
N ASP A 253 -9.04 -21.86 -32.13
CA ASP A 253 -9.74 -21.77 -33.43
C ASP A 253 -8.87 -21.06 -34.47
N ALA A 254 -8.22 -19.95 -34.11
CA ALA A 254 -7.38 -19.21 -35.05
C ALA A 254 -6.14 -19.99 -35.51
N ILE A 255 -5.55 -20.82 -34.66
CA ILE A 255 -4.42 -21.68 -35.03
C ILE A 255 -4.88 -22.84 -35.91
N THR A 256 -5.98 -23.50 -35.55
CA THR A 256 -6.51 -24.64 -36.30
C THR A 256 -7.03 -24.25 -37.69
N GLU A 257 -7.58 -23.03 -37.82
CA GLU A 257 -7.99 -22.44 -39.10
C GLU A 257 -6.82 -21.86 -39.92
N GLY A 258 -5.60 -21.80 -39.37
CA GLY A 258 -4.42 -21.27 -40.04
C GLY A 258 -4.35 -19.74 -40.13
N ARG A 259 -5.13 -19.01 -39.32
CA ARG A 259 -5.05 -17.55 -39.18
C ARG A 259 -3.90 -17.10 -38.27
N VAL A 260 -3.43 -17.97 -37.39
CA VAL A 260 -2.29 -17.74 -36.49
C VAL A 260 -1.31 -18.89 -36.66
N ALA A 261 -0.04 -18.57 -36.90
CA ALA A 261 1.00 -19.56 -37.19
C ALA A 261 1.54 -20.29 -35.95
N GLY A 262 1.28 -19.77 -34.76
CA GLY A 262 1.64 -20.42 -33.49
C GLY A 262 1.57 -19.49 -32.29
N ALA A 263 1.83 -20.05 -31.11
CA ALA A 263 1.81 -19.29 -29.87
C ALA A 263 2.86 -19.75 -28.85
N GLY A 264 3.20 -18.86 -27.92
CA GLY A 264 4.00 -19.14 -26.73
C GLY A 264 3.26 -18.68 -25.48
N LEU A 265 2.92 -19.58 -24.58
CA LEU A 265 2.05 -19.31 -23.43
C LEU A 265 2.72 -19.71 -22.13
N ASP A 266 2.74 -18.80 -21.16
CA ASP A 266 3.19 -19.10 -19.79
C ASP A 266 2.04 -19.05 -18.77
N VAL A 267 0.92 -18.43 -19.12
CA VAL A 267 -0.14 -18.07 -18.17
C VAL A 267 -1.50 -18.45 -18.75
N TYR A 268 -2.43 -18.83 -17.87
CA TYR A 268 -3.73 -19.39 -18.24
C TYR A 268 -4.88 -18.71 -17.48
N VAL A 269 -6.08 -18.73 -18.04
CA VAL A 269 -7.27 -18.12 -17.40
C VAL A 269 -7.51 -18.68 -16.00
N THR A 270 -7.36 -20.01 -15.87
CA THR A 270 -7.47 -20.75 -14.61
C THR A 270 -6.18 -21.50 -14.39
N GLU A 271 -5.58 -21.35 -13.21
CA GLU A 271 -4.36 -22.06 -12.84
C GLU A 271 -4.57 -22.80 -11.50
N PRO A 272 -4.12 -24.06 -11.36
CA PRO A 272 -3.37 -24.88 -12.34
C PRO A 272 -4.18 -25.26 -13.59
N CYS A 273 -3.52 -25.32 -14.75
CA CYS A 273 -4.12 -25.73 -16.03
C CYS A 273 -3.37 -26.93 -16.60
N THR A 274 -4.08 -28.03 -16.87
CA THR A 274 -3.49 -29.28 -17.38
C THR A 274 -4.20 -29.86 -18.60
N ASP A 275 -5.33 -29.27 -18.99
CA ASP A 275 -6.29 -29.82 -19.93
C ASP A 275 -6.67 -28.84 -21.06
N SER A 276 -5.93 -27.74 -21.22
CA SER A 276 -6.16 -26.80 -22.31
C SER A 276 -5.99 -27.48 -23.68
N PRO A 277 -6.92 -27.31 -24.62
CA PRO A 277 -6.83 -27.92 -25.96
C PRO A 277 -5.62 -27.38 -26.75
N LEU A 278 -5.10 -26.22 -26.38
CA LEU A 278 -3.88 -25.63 -26.95
C LEU A 278 -2.65 -26.53 -26.76
N PHE A 279 -2.63 -27.38 -25.71
CA PHE A 279 -1.51 -28.29 -25.43
C PHE A 279 -1.37 -29.42 -26.46
N ALA A 280 -2.41 -29.66 -27.28
CA ALA A 280 -2.37 -30.66 -28.33
C ALA A 280 -1.76 -30.15 -29.65
N LEU A 281 -1.48 -28.85 -29.77
CA LEU A 281 -1.04 -28.22 -31.01
C LEU A 281 0.50 -28.10 -31.07
N ASP A 282 1.13 -28.67 -32.10
CA ASP A 282 2.59 -28.57 -32.33
C ASP A 282 3.06 -27.10 -32.47
N GLN A 283 2.17 -26.19 -32.88
CA GLN A 283 2.42 -24.76 -33.05
C GLN A 283 2.45 -23.98 -31.73
N VAL A 284 2.06 -24.60 -30.61
CA VAL A 284 1.99 -23.98 -29.30
C VAL A 284 3.13 -24.48 -28.41
N VAL A 285 3.87 -23.54 -27.83
CA VAL A 285 4.80 -23.82 -26.73
C VAL A 285 4.17 -23.30 -25.44
N ALA A 286 4.07 -24.16 -24.45
CA ALA A 286 3.39 -23.89 -23.19
C ALA A 286 4.35 -24.14 -22.00
N THR A 287 4.34 -23.26 -21.01
CA THR A 287 5.08 -23.39 -19.76
C THR A 287 4.15 -23.12 -18.56
N PRO A 288 4.33 -23.80 -17.42
CA PRO A 288 3.44 -23.68 -16.26
C PRO A 288 3.81 -22.48 -15.38
N HIS A 289 3.60 -21.25 -15.90
CA HIS A 289 3.82 -19.99 -15.17
C HIS A 289 5.24 -19.84 -14.60
N LEU A 290 6.23 -20.01 -15.47
CA LEU A 290 7.66 -19.97 -15.14
C LEU A 290 8.29 -18.57 -15.24
N GLY A 291 7.55 -17.53 -15.61
CA GLY A 291 8.12 -16.19 -15.89
C GLY A 291 8.94 -15.57 -14.76
N ALA A 292 8.69 -15.98 -13.50
CA ALA A 292 9.49 -15.57 -12.34
C ALA A 292 10.28 -16.72 -11.70
N SER A 293 10.24 -17.92 -12.26
CA SER A 293 10.83 -19.14 -11.71
C SER A 293 12.31 -19.25 -12.04
N THR A 294 13.09 -18.28 -11.55
CA THR A 294 14.56 -18.20 -11.67
C THR A 294 15.15 -17.86 -10.31
N ASP A 295 16.31 -18.39 -9.97
CA ASP A 295 16.99 -18.14 -8.69
C ASP A 295 17.17 -16.63 -8.45
N GLU A 296 17.57 -15.88 -9.47
CA GLU A 296 17.83 -14.44 -9.34
C GLU A 296 16.55 -13.63 -9.09
N ALA A 297 15.42 -14.02 -9.68
CA ALA A 297 14.14 -13.35 -9.41
C ALA A 297 13.63 -13.66 -8.00
N GLN A 298 13.77 -14.91 -7.55
CA GLN A 298 13.37 -15.31 -6.20
C GLN A 298 14.24 -14.61 -5.16
N GLU A 299 15.54 -14.52 -5.40
CA GLU A 299 16.46 -13.79 -4.54
C GLU A 299 16.10 -12.30 -4.45
N ARG A 300 15.94 -11.62 -5.59
CA ARG A 300 15.52 -10.20 -5.62
C ARG A 300 14.18 -9.99 -4.93
N ALA A 301 13.21 -10.88 -5.13
CA ALA A 301 11.90 -10.80 -4.51
C ALA A 301 11.99 -10.92 -2.99
N GLY A 302 12.74 -11.92 -2.51
CA GLY A 302 13.00 -12.15 -1.10
C GLY A 302 13.66 -10.95 -0.41
N ILE A 303 14.75 -10.43 -0.99
CA ILE A 303 15.45 -9.24 -0.47
C ILE A 303 14.49 -8.03 -0.40
N ALA A 304 13.73 -7.78 -1.46
CA ALA A 304 12.82 -6.64 -1.52
C ALA A 304 11.75 -6.70 -0.41
N VAL A 305 11.10 -7.85 -0.22
CA VAL A 305 10.08 -7.97 0.84
C VAL A 305 10.68 -7.97 2.23
N ALA A 306 11.88 -8.53 2.43
CA ALA A 306 12.56 -8.46 3.72
C ALA A 306 12.85 -7.01 4.13
N VAL A 307 13.32 -6.18 3.20
CA VAL A 307 13.52 -4.74 3.43
C VAL A 307 12.20 -4.04 3.76
N SER A 308 11.11 -4.37 3.06
CA SER A 308 9.79 -3.81 3.33
C SER A 308 9.23 -4.21 4.69
N VAL A 309 9.40 -5.47 5.10
CA VAL A 309 9.00 -5.95 6.43
C VAL A 309 9.78 -5.23 7.53
N ARG A 310 11.09 -5.04 7.37
CA ARG A 310 11.90 -4.29 8.33
C ARG A 310 11.39 -2.87 8.53
N LYS A 311 11.15 -2.17 7.42
CA LYS A 311 10.63 -0.80 7.45
C LYS A 311 9.26 -0.75 8.12
N ALA A 312 8.36 -1.63 7.73
CA ALA A 312 7.01 -1.71 8.28
C ALA A 312 7.03 -1.95 9.81
N LEU A 313 7.84 -2.89 10.29
CA LEU A 313 7.93 -3.22 11.72
C LEU A 313 8.69 -2.17 12.53
N ALA A 314 9.53 -1.34 11.87
CA ALA A 314 10.14 -0.17 12.47
C ALA A 314 9.22 1.06 12.50
N GLY A 315 7.99 0.96 11.98
CA GLY A 315 7.10 2.12 11.78
C GLY A 315 7.61 3.10 10.73
N GLU A 316 8.57 2.67 9.91
CA GLU A 316 9.07 3.44 8.79
C GLU A 316 8.18 3.27 7.57
N LEU A 317 8.43 4.13 6.60
CA LEU A 317 7.70 4.12 5.36
C LEU A 317 8.01 2.90 4.48
N VAL A 318 6.98 2.35 3.86
CA VAL A 318 7.08 1.22 2.94
C VAL A 318 6.57 1.60 1.55
N PRO A 319 7.47 1.97 0.60
CA PRO A 319 7.06 2.38 -0.75
C PRO A 319 6.33 1.30 -1.55
N ASP A 320 6.58 0.02 -1.23
CA ASP A 320 5.99 -1.13 -1.91
C ASP A 320 4.69 -1.62 -1.24
N ALA A 321 4.12 -0.84 -0.32
CA ALA A 321 2.82 -1.13 0.27
C ALA A 321 1.71 -0.94 -0.77
N VAL A 322 0.86 -1.97 -0.91
CA VAL A 322 -0.18 -2.02 -1.95
C VAL A 322 -1.51 -1.46 -1.46
N ASN A 323 -1.77 -1.54 -0.15
CA ASN A 323 -3.02 -1.09 0.46
C ASN A 323 -2.87 0.14 1.37
N VAL A 324 -1.74 0.86 1.29
CA VAL A 324 -1.53 2.13 1.99
C VAL A 324 -1.50 3.27 0.97
N LYS A 325 -2.36 4.27 1.15
CA LYS A 325 -2.32 5.52 0.37
C LYS A 325 -1.32 6.47 1.04
N GLY A 326 -0.41 7.08 0.27
CA GLY A 326 0.47 8.14 0.81
C GLY A 326 1.91 8.20 0.30
N GLY A 327 2.34 7.30 -0.59
CA GLY A 327 3.63 7.44 -1.28
C GLY A 327 4.83 7.65 -0.34
N ILE A 328 5.81 8.48 -0.75
CA ILE A 328 6.99 8.79 0.06
C ILE A 328 6.65 9.86 1.13
N ILE A 329 6.56 9.52 2.43
CA ILE A 329 6.44 10.48 3.53
C ILE A 329 7.80 11.15 3.79
N HIS A 330 7.86 12.46 3.55
CA HIS A 330 9.04 13.28 3.79
C HIS A 330 9.43 13.28 5.29
N GLU A 331 10.73 13.36 5.57
CA GLU A 331 11.27 13.34 6.94
C GLU A 331 10.75 14.51 7.80
N ASP A 332 10.45 15.65 7.18
CA ASP A 332 9.86 16.80 7.88
C ASP A 332 8.35 16.68 8.14
N ILE A 333 7.64 15.85 7.36
CA ILE A 333 6.20 15.59 7.56
C ILE A 333 5.98 14.51 8.62
N ARG A 334 6.84 13.47 8.65
CA ARG A 334 6.68 12.29 9.50
C ARG A 334 6.47 12.61 11.00
N PRO A 335 7.23 13.53 11.64
CA PRO A 335 7.05 13.87 13.05
C PRO A 335 5.69 14.50 13.38
N SER A 336 4.99 15.02 12.36
CA SER A 336 3.68 15.67 12.54
C SER A 336 2.53 14.67 12.58
N LEU A 337 2.73 13.41 12.19
CA LEU A 337 1.66 12.41 12.17
C LEU A 337 1.02 12.19 13.56
N PRO A 338 1.78 11.91 14.64
CA PRO A 338 1.17 11.69 15.95
C PRO A 338 0.59 12.98 16.54
N LEU A 339 1.13 14.14 16.14
CA LEU A 339 0.57 15.44 16.53
C LEU A 339 -0.82 15.63 15.92
N VAL A 340 -1.00 15.34 14.62
CA VAL A 340 -2.29 15.49 13.94
C VAL A 340 -3.32 14.48 14.44
N GLU A 341 -2.89 13.27 14.81
CA GLU A 341 -3.75 12.28 15.51
C GLU A 341 -4.30 12.87 16.81
N LYS A 342 -3.40 13.31 17.70
CA LYS A 342 -3.76 13.91 18.99
C LYS A 342 -4.62 15.17 18.83
N MET A 343 -4.34 16.01 17.83
CA MET A 343 -5.18 17.17 17.50
C MET A 343 -6.59 16.74 17.11
N SER A 344 -6.74 15.71 16.29
CA SER A 344 -8.05 15.21 15.87
C SER A 344 -8.83 14.56 17.01
N GLU A 345 -8.14 13.84 17.90
CA GLU A 345 -8.73 13.28 19.13
C GLU A 345 -9.31 14.39 20.01
N ILE A 346 -8.52 15.42 20.30
CA ILE A 346 -8.97 16.58 21.09
C ILE A 346 -10.17 17.25 20.40
N ALA A 347 -10.11 17.49 19.09
CA ALA A 347 -11.19 18.15 18.37
C ALA A 347 -12.49 17.33 18.46
N THR A 348 -12.41 16.02 18.30
CA THR A 348 -13.56 15.11 18.33
C THR A 348 -14.20 15.06 19.73
N GLU A 349 -13.39 14.94 20.78
CA GLU A 349 -13.86 14.95 22.17
C GLU A 349 -14.51 16.28 22.58
N LEU A 350 -13.92 17.40 22.17
CA LEU A 350 -14.46 18.73 22.45
C LEU A 350 -15.76 19.01 21.71
N LEU A 351 -15.89 18.52 20.46
CA LEU A 351 -17.15 18.57 19.72
C LEU A 351 -18.23 17.67 20.35
N GLY A 352 -17.82 16.57 21.00
CA GLY A 352 -18.71 15.57 21.60
C GLY A 352 -19.51 14.77 20.57
N GLU A 353 -19.10 14.82 19.31
CA GLU A 353 -19.71 14.15 18.16
C GLU A 353 -18.62 13.90 17.12
N LEU A 354 -18.75 12.81 16.36
CA LEU A 354 -17.83 12.48 15.28
C LEU A 354 -17.90 13.53 14.15
N PRO A 355 -16.77 14.10 13.70
CA PRO A 355 -16.77 15.05 12.59
C PRO A 355 -17.04 14.36 11.24
N VAL A 356 -17.83 14.99 10.39
CA VAL A 356 -18.08 14.54 9.00
C VAL A 356 -17.02 15.05 8.01
N ASN A 357 -16.41 16.21 8.30
CA ASN A 357 -15.31 16.74 7.50
C ASN A 357 -14.15 17.18 8.40
N ILE A 358 -12.93 16.82 8.00
CA ILE A 358 -11.69 17.23 8.65
C ILE A 358 -10.75 17.88 7.62
N ASP A 359 -10.59 19.19 7.70
CA ASP A 359 -9.69 19.95 6.84
C ASP A 359 -8.35 20.16 7.57
N VAL A 360 -7.27 19.63 7.00
CA VAL A 360 -5.91 19.80 7.51
C VAL A 360 -5.18 20.81 6.61
N THR A 361 -4.72 21.91 7.19
CA THR A 361 -3.90 22.91 6.51
C THR A 361 -2.47 22.86 7.03
N VAL A 362 -1.53 22.51 6.15
CA VAL A 362 -0.09 22.48 6.41
C VAL A 362 0.50 23.84 6.06
N LYS A 363 1.13 24.51 7.03
CA LYS A 363 1.62 25.88 6.90
C LYS A 363 3.13 25.99 7.09
N GLY A 364 3.75 26.95 6.39
CA GLY A 364 5.16 27.31 6.56
C GLY A 364 6.12 26.41 5.78
N GLU A 365 7.31 26.15 6.31
CA GLU A 365 8.36 25.41 5.58
C GLU A 365 7.95 24.00 5.16
N ILE A 366 7.26 23.27 6.03
CA ILE A 366 6.81 21.90 5.73
C ILE A 366 5.74 21.83 4.63
N ALA A 367 5.13 22.95 4.24
CA ALA A 367 4.13 23.01 3.18
C ALA A 367 4.70 22.74 1.77
N ALA A 368 6.03 22.76 1.62
CA ALA A 368 6.72 22.39 0.38
C ALA A 368 6.67 20.87 0.09
N HIS A 369 6.27 20.06 1.06
CA HIS A 369 6.24 18.60 0.95
C HIS A 369 4.80 18.05 0.85
N ASP A 370 4.67 16.82 0.36
CA ASP A 370 3.37 16.14 0.30
C ASP A 370 2.87 15.82 1.72
N GLY A 371 1.79 16.51 2.12
CA GLY A 371 1.13 16.35 3.42
C GLY A 371 -0.08 15.42 3.38
N SER A 372 -0.39 14.77 2.26
CA SER A 372 -1.63 14.01 2.07
C SER A 372 -1.88 12.94 3.15
N ILE A 373 -0.82 12.32 3.65
CA ILE A 373 -0.86 11.34 4.75
C ILE A 373 -1.41 11.92 6.06
N LEU A 374 -1.27 13.23 6.29
CA LEU A 374 -1.79 13.90 7.49
C LEU A 374 -3.32 13.87 7.56
N GLY A 375 -4.00 13.81 6.40
CA GLY A 375 -5.44 13.59 6.35
C GLY A 375 -5.83 12.22 6.92
N ILE A 376 -5.08 11.17 6.59
CA ILE A 376 -5.28 9.82 7.14
C ILE A 376 -4.99 9.81 8.65
N SER A 377 -3.93 10.50 9.07
CA SER A 377 -3.60 10.72 10.49
C SER A 377 -4.76 11.37 11.25
N ALA A 378 -5.40 12.38 10.65
CA ALA A 378 -6.53 13.06 11.26
C ALA A 378 -7.77 12.16 11.35
N LEU A 379 -8.06 11.38 10.31
CA LEU A 379 -9.14 10.38 10.36
C LEU A 379 -8.89 9.34 11.44
N LYS A 380 -7.66 8.81 11.55
CA LYS A 380 -7.27 7.86 12.58
C LYS A 380 -7.52 8.41 13.98
N GLY A 381 -7.05 9.62 14.28
CA GLY A 381 -7.28 10.24 15.60
C GLY A 381 -8.78 10.42 15.92
N ALA A 382 -9.59 10.88 14.96
CA ALA A 382 -11.03 11.03 15.20
C ALA A 382 -11.75 9.68 15.43
N LEU A 383 -11.31 8.61 14.77
CA LEU A 383 -11.84 7.27 14.99
C LEU A 383 -11.44 6.72 16.38
N LEU A 384 -10.20 6.96 16.82
CA LEU A 384 -9.71 6.55 18.14
C LEU A 384 -10.49 7.23 19.27
N ALA A 385 -10.79 8.52 19.15
CA ALA A 385 -11.56 9.27 20.14
C ALA A 385 -12.97 8.70 20.39
N VAL A 386 -13.59 8.08 19.38
CA VAL A 386 -14.91 7.42 19.55
C VAL A 386 -14.79 5.95 19.97
N GLY A 387 -13.62 5.52 20.44
CA GLY A 387 -13.37 4.17 20.93
C GLY A 387 -13.28 3.10 19.84
N ALA A 388 -12.91 3.46 18.61
CA ALA A 388 -12.64 2.45 17.59
C ALA A 388 -11.33 1.71 17.93
N GLU A 389 -11.44 0.38 18.09
CA GLU A 389 -10.29 -0.48 18.31
C GLU A 389 -9.59 -0.82 16.97
N GLU A 390 -8.31 -1.16 17.03
CA GLU A 390 -7.51 -1.65 15.90
C GLU A 390 -7.43 -0.70 14.67
N VAL A 391 -7.50 0.61 14.90
CA VAL A 391 -7.36 1.62 13.83
C VAL A 391 -5.88 1.82 13.46
N THR A 392 -5.58 1.68 12.17
CA THR A 392 -4.26 1.82 11.55
C THR A 392 -4.34 2.82 10.40
N TYR A 393 -3.19 3.27 9.88
CA TYR A 393 -3.15 4.08 8.65
C TYR A 393 -3.68 3.33 7.41
N VAL A 394 -3.79 2.00 7.47
CA VAL A 394 -4.29 1.15 6.39
C VAL A 394 -5.82 1.18 6.36
N ASN A 395 -6.47 0.93 7.50
CA ASN A 395 -7.93 0.78 7.58
C ASN A 395 -8.67 2.09 7.90
N ALA A 396 -8.00 3.11 8.44
CA ALA A 396 -8.62 4.38 8.83
C ALA A 396 -9.45 5.03 7.70
N PRO A 397 -9.01 5.13 6.43
CA PRO A 397 -9.82 5.71 5.37
C PRO A 397 -11.11 4.94 5.09
N GLY A 398 -11.07 3.60 5.18
CA GLY A 398 -12.24 2.73 4.99
C GLY A 398 -13.25 2.90 6.11
N LEU A 399 -12.78 2.77 7.37
CA LEU A 399 -13.59 2.97 8.57
C LEU A 399 -14.21 4.38 8.63
N ALA A 400 -13.46 5.39 8.22
CA ALA A 400 -13.94 6.77 8.11
C ALA A 400 -15.08 6.88 7.08
N THR A 401 -14.93 6.27 5.91
CA THR A 401 -15.94 6.31 4.84
C THR A 401 -17.25 5.63 5.28
N GLU A 402 -17.16 4.49 5.97
CA GLU A 402 -18.33 3.80 6.54
C GLU A 402 -19.11 4.67 7.54
N ARG A 403 -18.40 5.56 8.24
CA ARG A 403 -18.96 6.53 9.19
C ARG A 403 -19.27 7.89 8.56
N GLY A 404 -19.19 8.02 7.23
CA GLY A 404 -19.51 9.25 6.50
C GLY A 404 -18.51 10.39 6.71
N MET A 405 -17.28 10.08 7.12
CA MET A 405 -16.22 11.05 7.35
C MET A 405 -15.35 11.22 6.11
N VAL A 406 -14.91 12.45 5.86
CA VAL A 406 -13.93 12.76 4.81
C VAL A 406 -12.84 13.68 5.37
N SER A 407 -11.65 13.61 4.78
CA SER A 407 -10.54 14.50 5.10
C SER A 407 -9.97 15.15 3.85
N ALA A 408 -9.59 16.42 3.94
CA ALA A 408 -8.87 17.13 2.91
C ALA A 408 -7.57 17.72 3.47
N VAL A 409 -6.51 17.76 2.65
CA VAL A 409 -5.25 18.40 3.02
C VAL A 409 -4.95 19.53 2.06
N THR A 410 -4.62 20.70 2.60
CA THR A 410 -4.19 21.88 1.85
C THR A 410 -2.85 22.38 2.36
N ASN A 411 -2.01 22.90 1.45
CA ASN A 411 -0.70 23.43 1.79
C ASN A 411 -0.66 24.94 1.54
N THR A 412 -0.04 25.69 2.45
CA THR A 412 0.25 27.11 2.27
C THR A 412 1.63 27.47 2.81
N ALA A 413 2.41 28.22 2.04
CA ALA A 413 3.72 28.70 2.48
C ALA A 413 3.62 29.78 3.58
N GLU A 414 2.47 30.43 3.73
CA GLU A 414 2.27 31.52 4.67
C GLU A 414 2.06 31.00 6.10
N CYS A 415 2.99 31.33 6.99
CA CYS A 415 2.86 31.15 8.43
C CYS A 415 3.58 32.30 9.14
N HIS A 416 2.84 33.12 9.90
CA HIS A 416 3.39 34.31 10.54
C HIS A 416 3.84 34.08 11.99
N GLU A 417 3.28 33.08 12.67
CA GLU A 417 3.51 32.84 14.10
C GLU A 417 4.62 31.81 14.36
N TYR A 418 4.77 30.83 13.47
CA TYR A 418 5.72 29.73 13.62
C TYR A 418 6.42 29.42 12.30
N ARG A 419 7.59 28.76 12.38
CA ARG A 419 8.33 28.28 11.20
C ARG A 419 7.53 27.24 10.41
N SER A 420 6.74 26.43 11.11
CA SER A 420 5.82 25.45 10.55
C SER A 420 4.68 25.24 11.52
N MET A 421 3.47 25.08 11.00
CA MET A 421 2.27 24.88 11.82
C MET A 421 1.26 24.04 11.03
N ILE A 422 0.46 23.26 11.74
CA ILE A 422 -0.68 22.56 11.17
C ILE A 422 -1.94 23.09 11.82
N THR A 423 -2.92 23.44 11.01
CA THR A 423 -4.27 23.76 11.45
C THR A 423 -5.19 22.61 11.06
N LEU A 424 -5.89 22.02 12.02
CA LEU A 424 -6.93 21.02 11.80
C LEU A 424 -8.28 21.65 12.10
N ARG A 425 -9.20 21.63 11.15
CA ARG A 425 -10.58 22.07 11.33
C ARG A 425 -11.52 20.89 11.18
N ALA A 426 -12.20 20.52 12.27
CA ALA A 426 -13.18 19.46 12.31
C ALA A 426 -14.60 20.06 12.29
N THR A 427 -15.49 19.51 11.46
CA THR A 427 -16.89 19.95 11.34
C THR A 427 -17.84 18.76 11.47
N THR A 428 -18.88 18.88 12.30
CA THR A 428 -19.89 17.84 12.54
C THR A 428 -21.10 17.99 11.62
N ALA A 429 -21.94 16.95 11.55
CA ALA A 429 -23.17 16.98 10.76
C ALA A 429 -24.15 18.07 11.23
N THR A 430 -24.12 18.45 12.51
CA THR A 430 -24.94 19.53 13.06
C THR A 430 -24.43 20.93 12.73
N GLY A 431 -23.32 21.05 12.00
CA GLY A 431 -22.68 22.32 11.65
C GLY A 431 -21.82 22.92 12.76
N LYS A 432 -21.56 22.19 13.86
CA LYS A 432 -20.55 22.61 14.84
C LYS A 432 -19.17 22.43 14.21
N ALA A 433 -18.28 23.38 14.47
CA ALA A 433 -16.90 23.28 14.00
C ALA A 433 -15.95 23.70 15.10
N MET A 434 -14.76 23.11 15.08
CA MET A 434 -13.66 23.45 15.95
C MET A 434 -12.36 23.49 15.15
N SER A 435 -11.49 24.44 15.48
CA SER A 435 -10.15 24.53 14.92
C SER A 435 -9.12 24.25 15.99
N ILE A 436 -8.14 23.39 15.71
CA ILE A 436 -6.98 23.14 16.57
C ILE A 436 -5.71 23.43 15.77
N GLU A 437 -4.77 24.13 16.39
CA GLU A 437 -3.50 24.49 15.79
C GLU A 437 -2.36 23.85 16.58
N GLY A 438 -1.43 23.24 15.87
CA GLY A 438 -0.30 22.52 16.45
C GLY A 438 1.01 22.79 15.72
N THR A 439 2.11 22.69 16.45
CA THR A 439 3.46 22.82 15.92
C THR A 439 4.44 21.88 16.64
N LEU A 440 5.61 21.69 16.05
CA LEU A 440 6.73 20.96 16.63
C LEU A 440 7.83 21.96 16.98
N MET A 441 8.23 21.99 18.26
CA MET A 441 9.17 22.98 18.77
C MET A 441 10.55 22.40 19.06
N GLY A 442 11.58 23.15 18.63
CA GLY A 442 12.99 22.88 18.91
C GLY A 442 13.55 21.67 18.17
N ILE A 443 14.83 21.39 18.41
CA ILE A 443 15.56 20.28 17.75
C ILE A 443 14.95 18.91 18.12
N LYS A 444 14.34 18.81 19.30
CA LYS A 444 13.67 17.60 19.77
C LYS A 444 12.29 17.37 19.14
N GLN A 445 11.80 18.29 18.29
CA GLN A 445 10.48 18.21 17.66
C GLN A 445 9.37 17.97 18.69
N THR A 446 9.40 18.70 19.81
CA THR A 446 8.44 18.53 20.90
C THR A 446 7.06 19.00 20.43
N GLN A 447 6.05 18.13 20.54
CA GLN A 447 4.68 18.42 20.13
C GLN A 447 4.03 19.48 21.02
N LYS A 448 3.35 20.45 20.39
CA LYS A 448 2.64 21.54 21.07
C LYS A 448 1.33 21.85 20.38
N ILE A 449 0.25 21.94 21.17
CA ILE A 449 -1.00 22.58 20.79
C ILE A 449 -0.87 24.07 21.10
N VAL A 450 -0.99 24.89 20.06
CA VAL A 450 -0.74 26.33 20.10
C VAL A 450 -2.00 27.17 19.93
N GLY A 451 -3.11 26.54 19.53
CA GLY A 451 -4.39 27.22 19.43
C GLY A 451 -5.58 26.27 19.45
N ILE A 452 -6.68 26.71 20.05
CA ILE A 452 -8.00 26.10 19.91
C ILE A 452 -9.00 27.22 19.64
N ASP A 453 -9.67 27.17 18.50
CA ASP A 453 -10.49 28.25 17.94
C ASP A 453 -9.72 29.59 17.94
N SER A 454 -10.22 30.59 18.65
CA SER A 454 -9.57 31.90 18.80
C SER A 454 -8.61 31.99 20.00
N PHE A 455 -8.51 30.93 20.82
CA PHE A 455 -7.71 30.90 22.04
C PHE A 455 -6.29 30.43 21.73
N ARG A 456 -5.30 31.29 22.01
CA ARG A 456 -3.86 30.97 21.89
C ARG A 456 -3.36 30.27 23.13
N LEU A 457 -2.66 29.15 22.94
CA LEU A 457 -2.19 28.26 24.00
C LEU A 457 -0.71 27.89 23.78
N ASP A 458 -0.10 27.29 24.79
CA ASP A 458 1.16 26.54 24.65
C ASP A 458 1.06 25.31 25.56
N LEU A 459 0.47 24.25 24.99
CA LEU A 459 0.09 23.05 25.72
C LEU A 459 0.75 21.81 25.11
N PRO A 460 1.52 21.01 25.86
CA PRO A 460 1.94 19.69 25.38
C PRO A 460 0.73 18.72 25.36
N PRO A 461 0.54 17.92 24.31
CA PRO A 461 -0.52 16.92 24.27
C PRO A 461 -0.14 15.70 25.14
N THR A 462 -0.59 15.70 26.40
CA THR A 462 -0.40 14.62 27.37
C THR A 462 -1.63 13.72 27.47
N ASP A 463 -1.49 12.55 28.08
CA ASP A 463 -2.53 11.51 28.17
C ASP A 463 -3.85 12.02 28.76
N ASN A 464 -3.82 12.86 29.80
CA ASN A 464 -5.02 13.37 30.46
C ASN A 464 -5.05 14.90 30.41
N ILE A 465 -6.06 15.44 29.72
CA ILE A 465 -6.26 16.89 29.57
C ILE A 465 -7.69 17.27 29.92
N LEU A 466 -7.87 18.27 30.78
CA LEU A 466 -9.17 18.86 31.10
C LEU A 466 -9.32 20.21 30.42
N PHE A 467 -10.34 20.36 29.58
CA PHE A 467 -10.71 21.62 28.95
C PHE A 467 -11.98 22.19 29.57
N ILE A 468 -11.95 23.49 29.87
CA ILE A 468 -13.06 24.22 30.48
C ILE A 468 -13.26 25.52 29.70
N ARG A 469 -14.42 25.71 29.07
CA ARG A 469 -14.80 26.98 28.45
C ARG A 469 -15.85 27.66 29.31
N TYR A 470 -15.57 28.89 29.74
CA TYR A 470 -16.36 29.60 30.75
C TYR A 470 -16.32 31.11 30.55
N VAL A 471 -17.21 31.84 31.21
CA VAL A 471 -17.19 33.30 31.25
C VAL A 471 -16.22 33.77 32.33
N ASP A 472 -15.24 34.60 31.96
CA ASP A 472 -14.17 35.04 32.84
C ASP A 472 -14.71 35.92 33.98
N ARG A 473 -14.66 35.39 35.21
CA ARG A 473 -15.05 36.10 36.43
C ARG A 473 -14.15 35.70 37.61
N PRO A 474 -13.99 36.57 38.61
CA PRO A 474 -13.16 36.27 39.78
C PRO A 474 -13.57 34.96 40.46
N GLY A 475 -12.58 34.13 40.81
CA GLY A 475 -12.77 32.91 41.60
C GLY A 475 -12.85 31.60 40.83
N ILE A 476 -13.04 31.61 39.50
CA ILE A 476 -13.19 30.36 38.71
C ILE A 476 -11.97 29.44 38.84
N ILE A 477 -10.75 29.97 38.68
CA ILE A 477 -9.51 29.18 38.81
C ILE A 477 -9.43 28.51 40.19
N GLY A 478 -9.82 29.23 41.25
CA GLY A 478 -9.84 28.70 42.61
C GLY A 478 -10.83 27.56 42.78
N ILE A 479 -12.03 27.68 42.20
CA ILE A 479 -13.07 26.64 42.21
C ILE A 479 -12.58 25.36 41.53
N VAL A 480 -11.96 25.49 40.34
CA VAL A 480 -11.42 24.35 39.59
C VAL A 480 -10.32 23.67 40.39
N GLY A 481 -9.34 24.44 40.89
CA GLY A 481 -8.22 23.92 41.68
C GLY A 481 -8.68 23.22 42.96
N GLN A 482 -9.65 23.79 43.68
CA GLN A 482 -10.20 23.18 44.90
C GLN A 482 -10.95 21.88 44.59
N THR A 483 -11.70 21.83 43.49
CA THR A 483 -12.48 20.65 43.08
C THR A 483 -11.57 19.49 42.70
N LEU A 484 -10.54 19.76 41.88
CA LEU A 484 -9.54 18.74 41.49
C LEU A 484 -8.70 18.31 42.70
N GLY A 485 -8.26 19.24 43.54
CA GLY A 485 -7.50 18.95 44.75
C GLY A 485 -8.29 18.11 45.77
N ALA A 486 -9.58 18.38 45.95
CA ALA A 486 -10.46 17.56 46.80
C ALA A 486 -10.62 16.13 46.27
N ALA A 487 -10.57 15.97 44.95
CA ALA A 487 -10.55 14.67 44.28
C ALA A 487 -9.15 14.02 44.22
N LYS A 488 -8.12 14.67 44.79
CA LYS A 488 -6.71 14.24 44.77
C LYS A 488 -6.14 14.11 43.35
N VAL A 489 -6.63 14.92 42.41
CA VAL A 489 -6.09 15.02 41.05
C VAL A 489 -5.07 16.15 41.02
N ASN A 490 -3.82 15.83 40.69
CA ASN A 490 -2.75 16.81 40.58
C ASN A 490 -2.78 17.50 39.21
N ILE A 491 -2.49 18.81 39.19
CA ILE A 491 -2.40 19.62 37.97
C ILE A 491 -0.93 19.79 37.62
N ALA A 492 -0.48 19.19 36.52
CA ALA A 492 0.90 19.25 36.06
C ALA A 492 1.23 20.58 35.34
N ALA A 493 0.28 21.08 34.57
CA ALA A 493 0.36 22.39 33.91
C ALA A 493 -1.03 22.95 33.65
N MET A 494 -1.15 24.28 33.64
CA MET A 494 -2.40 25.00 33.38
C MET A 494 -2.13 26.18 32.46
N GLN A 495 -2.94 26.30 31.42
CA GLN A 495 -2.97 27.45 30.50
C GLN A 495 -4.36 28.06 30.53
N VAL A 496 -4.44 29.39 30.60
CA VAL A 496 -5.70 30.14 30.53
C VAL A 496 -5.57 31.18 29.43
N ALA A 497 -6.45 31.10 28.45
CA ALA A 497 -6.56 32.05 27.35
C ALA A 497 -7.92 32.72 27.38
N ARG A 498 -7.97 34.03 27.19
CA ARG A 498 -9.20 34.82 27.14
C ARG A 498 -9.29 35.59 25.83
N SER A 499 -10.50 35.70 25.27
CA SER A 499 -10.72 36.52 24.08
C SER A 499 -10.59 38.01 24.39
N GLU A 500 -11.12 38.43 25.54
CA GLU A 500 -11.05 39.78 26.10
C GLU A 500 -11.28 39.73 27.62
N ALA A 501 -10.95 40.81 28.34
CA ALA A 501 -11.16 40.85 29.79
C ALA A 501 -12.67 40.79 30.12
N GLY A 502 -13.08 39.79 30.91
CA GLY A 502 -14.50 39.57 31.25
C GLY A 502 -15.33 38.87 30.18
N GLY A 503 -14.72 38.50 29.05
CA GLY A 503 -15.35 37.71 27.99
C GLY A 503 -15.22 36.20 28.22
N THR A 504 -15.26 35.43 27.13
CA THR A 504 -15.07 33.97 27.21
C THR A 504 -13.59 33.62 27.42
N ALA A 505 -13.34 32.64 28.27
CA ALA A 505 -12.03 32.07 28.52
C ALA A 505 -12.04 30.55 28.30
N LEU A 506 -10.89 30.05 27.86
CA LEU A 506 -10.58 28.63 27.77
C LEU A 506 -9.44 28.32 28.75
N MET A 507 -9.71 27.40 29.68
CA MET A 507 -8.71 26.82 30.56
C MET A 507 -8.41 25.40 30.08
N ALA A 508 -7.13 25.11 29.89
CA ALA A 508 -6.62 23.78 29.56
C ALA A 508 -5.67 23.34 30.67
N LEU A 509 -5.97 22.20 31.30
CA LEU A 509 -5.17 21.63 32.37
C LEU A 509 -4.64 20.26 31.94
N THR A 510 -3.34 20.04 32.09
CA THR A 510 -2.77 18.69 32.06
C THR A 510 -2.80 18.14 33.49
N VAL A 511 -3.28 16.92 33.65
CA VAL A 511 -3.46 16.29 34.96
C VAL A 511 -2.81 14.92 35.00
N ASP A 512 -2.41 14.47 36.18
CA ASP A 512 -1.65 13.21 36.31
C ASP A 512 -2.54 11.95 36.22
N SER A 513 -3.86 12.12 36.28
CA SER A 513 -4.82 11.01 36.31
C SER A 513 -6.13 11.38 35.63
N HIS A 514 -6.82 10.37 35.11
CA HIS A 514 -8.15 10.50 34.50
C HIS A 514 -9.14 11.22 35.42
N VAL A 515 -9.90 12.17 34.86
CA VAL A 515 -10.92 12.93 35.58
C VAL A 515 -12.29 12.26 35.35
N SER A 516 -12.85 11.65 36.39
CA SER A 516 -14.16 10.98 36.30
C SER A 516 -15.28 11.95 35.92
N GLU A 517 -16.34 11.44 35.29
CA GLU A 517 -17.51 12.21 34.90
C GLU A 517 -18.16 13.00 36.06
N ASP A 518 -18.16 12.44 37.28
CA ASP A 518 -18.67 13.12 38.47
C ASP A 518 -17.91 14.43 38.77
N ILE A 519 -16.59 14.42 38.59
CA ILE A 519 -15.73 15.59 38.79
C ILE A 519 -15.98 16.59 37.66
N VAL A 520 -16.08 16.13 36.42
CA VAL A 520 -16.42 16.96 35.25
C VAL A 520 -17.75 17.67 35.45
N ALA A 521 -18.79 16.94 35.89
CA ALA A 521 -20.12 17.50 36.16
C ALA A 521 -20.10 18.53 37.30
N ARG A 522 -19.34 18.24 38.36
CA ARG A 522 -19.17 19.17 39.49
C ARG A 522 -18.47 20.45 39.07
N VAL A 523 -17.33 20.34 38.36
CA VAL A 523 -16.62 21.51 37.83
C VAL A 523 -17.56 22.33 36.96
N LYS A 524 -18.28 21.70 36.02
CA LYS A 524 -19.21 22.40 35.13
C LYS A 524 -20.25 23.21 35.90
N LYS A 525 -20.85 22.59 36.92
CA LYS A 525 -21.86 23.22 37.79
C LYS A 525 -21.28 24.38 38.60
N ASP A 526 -20.12 24.17 39.23
CA ASP A 526 -19.54 25.14 40.16
C ASP A 526 -18.93 26.34 39.41
N THR A 527 -18.49 26.17 38.16
CA THR A 527 -17.96 27.26 37.34
C THR A 527 -18.99 27.96 36.45
N ASP A 528 -20.17 27.36 36.25
CA ASP A 528 -21.14 27.77 35.23
C ASP A 528 -20.50 27.77 33.82
N ALA A 529 -19.76 26.70 33.52
CA ALA A 529 -19.02 26.58 32.26
C ALA A 529 -19.94 26.17 31.10
N GLU A 530 -19.68 26.74 29.92
CA GLU A 530 -20.29 26.35 28.66
C GLU A 530 -20.06 24.85 28.42
N PHE A 531 -18.81 24.41 28.55
CA PHE A 531 -18.46 23.00 28.60
C PHE A 531 -17.28 22.70 29.52
N VAL A 532 -17.26 21.46 30.00
CA VAL A 532 -16.11 20.81 30.65
C VAL A 532 -15.94 19.45 29.98
N ARG A 533 -14.73 19.15 29.53
CA ARG A 533 -14.39 17.91 28.81
C ARG A 533 -13.06 17.38 29.30
N SER A 534 -13.07 16.14 29.78
CA SER A 534 -11.85 15.37 30.02
C SER A 534 -11.53 14.63 28.72
N VAL A 535 -10.34 14.86 28.18
CA VAL A 535 -9.82 14.21 26.97
C VAL A 535 -8.75 13.23 27.42
N PHE A 536 -8.91 11.96 27.01
CA PHE A 536 -7.89 10.94 27.18
C PHE A 536 -7.27 10.64 25.81
N LEU A 537 -5.98 10.93 25.67
CA LEU A 537 -5.26 10.65 24.41
C LEU A 537 -4.74 9.22 24.40
N VAL A 538 -4.97 8.52 23.28
CA VAL A 538 -4.47 7.17 23.08
C VAL A 538 -3.06 7.26 22.49
N ASP A 539 -2.10 6.54 23.07
CA ASP A 539 -0.70 6.52 22.62
C ASP A 539 -0.41 5.44 21.58
#